data_AF-A0A8H7IWQ5-F1
#
_entry.id   AF-A0A8H7IWQ5-F1
#
_cell.length_a   1.000
_cell.length_b   1.000
_cell.length_c   1.000
_cell.angle_alpha   90.00
_cell.angle_beta   90.00
_cell.angle_gamma   90.00
#
_symmetry.space_group_name_H-M   'P 1'
#
loop_
_entity.id
_entity.type
_entity.pdbx_description
1 polymer ?
#
loop_
_entity_poly.entity_id
_entity_poly.type
_entity_poly.pdbx_seq_one_letter_code
_entity_poly.pdbx_strand_id
1 'polypeptide(L)'
;MSNVGLLALRSICRDPTVRQLTLPILNRFYGPSAYPSLFTFPGCLASNSRQAIQAPGLLNCTALGAEVQTCQTSGRRVLLSVKADGLGAAGGNADFGDPNSDATPWGGYFANGSAPAQGLLFPNLFDERHIPSAFALTLFSLFGEGKTERADLRPLGPDTPAEDGINWVAKPLGEEVVLDGFDVQVPRDWQGTYQEGKFNDLVSRLGELNDEAWTSSGGKKGGAGDLGVDGKGVVFQGWNKKRSVQRVMLVGGFEVLVE
;
A
#
# COMPACT_ATOMS: atom_id res chain seq x y z
N MET A 1 -16.25 16.22 3.33
CA MET A 1 -15.61 15.80 4.61
C MET A 1 -14.16 16.29 4.70
N SER A 2 -13.85 17.51 4.22
CA SER A 2 -12.52 17.78 3.63
C SER A 2 -11.46 18.42 4.54
N ASN A 3 -11.81 19.02 5.69
CA ASN A 3 -10.82 19.72 6.53
C ASN A 3 -10.59 19.08 7.91
N VAL A 4 -11.62 18.46 8.51
CA VAL A 4 -11.52 17.94 9.89
C VAL A 4 -10.52 16.77 10.00
N GLY A 5 -10.46 15.90 8.99
CA GLY A 5 -9.53 14.77 9.00
C GLY A 5 -8.06 15.17 8.79
N LEU A 6 -7.78 16.16 7.94
CA LEU A 6 -6.42 16.69 7.77
C LEU A 6 -5.95 17.44 9.02
N LEU A 7 -6.85 18.15 9.71
CA LEU A 7 -6.56 18.76 11.01
C LEU A 7 -6.20 17.71 12.06
N ALA A 8 -6.89 16.56 12.07
CA ALA A 8 -6.56 15.45 12.97
C ALA A 8 -5.16 14.89 12.69
N LEU A 9 -4.81 14.65 11.42
CA LEU A 9 -3.47 14.21 11.02
C LEU A 9 -2.39 15.18 11.50
N ARG A 10 -2.59 16.48 11.25
CA ARG A 10 -1.66 17.52 11.67
C ARG A 10 -1.48 17.57 13.20
N SER A 11 -2.55 17.33 13.95
CA SER A 11 -2.48 17.23 15.42
C SER A 11 -1.66 16.02 15.86
N ILE A 12 -1.89 14.85 15.24
CA ILE A 12 -1.13 13.61 15.54
C ILE A 12 0.36 13.80 15.26
N CYS A 13 0.70 14.46 14.15
CA CYS A 13 2.10 14.64 13.76
C CYS A 13 2.88 15.63 14.64
N ARG A 14 2.17 16.54 15.32
CA ARG A 14 2.76 17.45 16.32
C ARG A 14 2.89 16.82 17.69
N ASP A 15 2.22 15.69 17.94
CA ASP A 15 2.31 15.00 19.22
C ASP A 15 3.72 14.37 19.36
N PRO A 16 4.49 14.71 20.43
CA PRO A 16 5.82 14.15 20.67
C PRO A 16 5.80 12.67 21.05
N THR A 17 4.67 12.13 21.51
CA THR A 17 4.54 10.73 21.94
C THR A 17 4.34 9.76 20.77
N VAL A 18 3.89 10.29 19.63
CA VAL A 18 3.71 9.54 18.40
C VAL A 18 5.05 9.39 17.72
N ARG A 19 5.42 8.17 17.30
CA ARG A 19 6.63 7.94 16.48
C ARG A 19 6.31 7.52 15.06
N GLN A 20 5.20 6.82 14.90
CA GLN A 20 4.80 6.23 13.63
C GLN A 20 3.29 6.33 13.43
N LEU A 21 2.92 6.56 12.17
CA LEU A 21 1.56 6.62 11.66
C LEU A 21 1.42 5.60 10.53
N THR A 22 0.31 4.87 10.49
CA THR A 22 -0.07 4.06 9.33
C THR A 22 -1.27 4.68 8.61
N LEU A 23 -1.14 4.91 7.30
CA LEU A 23 -2.16 5.43 6.40
C LEU A 23 -3.07 4.30 5.88
N PRO A 24 -4.36 4.28 6.21
CA PRO A 24 -5.29 3.22 5.77
C PRO A 24 -5.97 3.57 4.45
N ILE A 25 -5.20 4.05 3.47
CA ILE A 25 -5.76 4.55 2.20
C ILE A 25 -5.87 3.47 1.13
N LEU A 26 -5.15 2.34 1.25
CA LEU A 26 -5.27 1.23 0.31
C LEU A 26 -6.53 0.42 0.61
N ASN A 27 -7.47 0.39 -0.33
CA ASN A 27 -8.73 -0.34 -0.20
C ASN A 27 -8.62 -1.73 -0.82
N ARG A 28 -8.24 -1.77 -2.10
CA ARG A 28 -8.16 -3.00 -2.88
C ARG A 28 -6.80 -3.15 -3.52
N PHE A 29 -6.27 -4.37 -3.49
CA PHE A 29 -5.05 -4.72 -4.19
C PHE A 29 -5.27 -4.67 -5.71
N TYR A 30 -6.47 -5.10 -6.14
CA TYR A 30 -6.84 -5.21 -7.55
C TYR A 30 -8.13 -4.46 -7.80
N GLY A 31 -7.99 -3.32 -8.46
CA GLY A 31 -9.08 -2.47 -8.91
C GLY A 31 -9.20 -2.47 -10.43
N PRO A 32 -10.01 -1.55 -10.97
CA PRO A 32 -10.14 -1.37 -12.40
C PRO A 32 -8.78 -1.12 -13.07
N SER A 33 -8.62 -1.62 -14.30
CA SER A 33 -7.41 -1.46 -15.10
C SER A 33 -6.13 -2.01 -14.45
N ALA A 34 -6.27 -3.03 -13.58
CA ALA A 34 -5.17 -3.70 -12.88
C ALA A 34 -4.36 -2.82 -11.90
N TYR A 35 -4.89 -1.65 -11.53
CA TYR A 35 -4.32 -0.83 -10.47
C TYR A 35 -5.01 -1.07 -9.14
N PRO A 36 -4.32 -0.90 -7.99
CA PRO A 36 -4.98 -0.87 -6.70
C PRO A 36 -6.01 0.27 -6.63
N SER A 37 -7.01 0.11 -5.77
CA SER A 37 -7.98 1.16 -5.49
C SER A 37 -7.76 1.74 -4.09
N LEU A 38 -7.94 3.04 -3.97
CA LEU A 38 -7.80 3.77 -2.71
C LEU A 38 -9.17 4.05 -2.08
N PHE A 39 -9.21 4.10 -0.75
CA PHE A 39 -10.37 4.58 -0.02
C PHE A 39 -10.48 6.09 -0.13
N THR A 40 -11.71 6.60 -0.18
CA THR A 40 -11.95 8.03 0.02
C THR A 40 -11.48 8.41 1.41
N PHE A 41 -10.49 9.29 1.46
CA PHE A 41 -9.83 9.68 2.70
C PHE A 41 -9.69 11.22 2.75
N PRO A 42 -9.63 11.85 3.94
CA PRO A 42 -9.37 13.29 4.03
C PRO A 42 -8.12 13.71 3.23
N GLY A 43 -8.27 14.70 2.36
CA GLY A 43 -7.22 15.13 1.43
C GLY A 43 -7.12 14.34 0.13
N CYS A 44 -7.96 13.30 -0.05
CA CYS A 44 -8.14 12.59 -1.30
C CYS A 44 -9.38 13.08 -2.05
N LEU A 45 -9.20 13.43 -3.31
CA LEU A 45 -10.24 13.83 -4.26
C LEU A 45 -10.42 12.72 -5.31
N ALA A 46 -11.55 12.79 -6.01
CA ALA A 46 -11.78 11.93 -7.18
C ALA A 46 -10.64 12.07 -8.20
N SER A 47 -10.39 11.01 -8.96
CA SER A 47 -9.47 11.01 -10.08
C SER A 47 -9.82 12.11 -11.09
N ASN A 48 -8.81 12.76 -11.67
CA ASN A 48 -9.03 13.66 -12.80
C ASN A 48 -9.50 12.87 -14.04
N SER A 49 -9.95 13.55 -15.10
CA SER A 49 -10.51 12.91 -16.29
C SER A 49 -9.59 11.84 -16.89
N ARG A 50 -8.28 12.08 -16.92
CA ARG A 50 -7.31 11.10 -17.42
C ARG A 50 -7.15 9.91 -16.45
N GLN A 51 -6.97 10.17 -15.16
CA GLN A 51 -6.94 9.16 -14.08
C GLN A 51 -8.20 8.28 -14.08
N ALA A 52 -9.37 8.87 -14.30
CA ALA A 52 -10.62 8.15 -14.37
C ALA A 52 -10.67 7.15 -15.55
N ILE A 53 -9.95 7.40 -16.64
CA ILE A 53 -9.93 6.50 -17.79
C ILE A 53 -8.99 5.30 -17.55
N GLN A 54 -7.82 5.53 -16.94
CA GLN A 54 -6.75 4.53 -16.95
C GLN A 54 -6.52 3.87 -15.59
N ALA A 55 -6.82 4.56 -14.48
CA ALA A 55 -6.78 4.01 -13.13
C ALA A 55 -7.85 4.67 -12.24
N PRO A 56 -9.16 4.46 -12.52
CA PRO A 56 -10.22 5.19 -11.81
C PRO A 56 -10.26 4.97 -10.30
N GLY A 57 -9.69 3.85 -9.83
CA GLY A 57 -9.55 3.55 -8.41
C GLY A 57 -8.44 4.32 -7.69
N LEU A 58 -7.51 4.96 -8.42
CA LEU A 58 -6.44 5.77 -7.83
C LEU A 58 -6.93 7.21 -7.65
N LEU A 59 -7.15 7.57 -6.40
CA LEU A 59 -7.57 8.92 -6.00
C LEU A 59 -6.39 9.90 -6.01
N ASN A 60 -6.69 11.19 -6.23
CA ASN A 60 -5.72 12.26 -6.08
C ASN A 60 -5.67 12.69 -4.61
N CYS A 61 -4.62 12.27 -3.90
CA CYS A 61 -4.39 12.50 -2.47
C CYS A 61 -3.24 13.48 -2.20
N THR A 62 -2.96 14.41 -3.12
CA THR A 62 -1.85 15.38 -3.00
C THR A 62 -1.94 16.26 -1.74
N ALA A 63 -3.15 16.67 -1.34
CA ALA A 63 -3.34 17.42 -0.10
C ALA A 63 -3.01 16.58 1.16
N LEU A 64 -3.30 15.27 1.13
CA LEU A 64 -2.85 14.36 2.18
C LEU A 64 -1.32 14.22 2.17
N GLY A 65 -0.71 14.12 0.99
CA GLY A 65 0.75 14.02 0.85
C GLY A 65 1.52 15.21 1.42
N ALA A 66 1.00 16.43 1.30
CA ALA A 66 1.58 17.60 1.94
C ALA A 66 1.61 17.50 3.49
N GLU A 67 0.55 16.93 4.09
CA GLU A 67 0.55 16.65 5.53
C GLU A 67 1.53 15.52 5.88
N VAL A 68 1.62 14.46 5.05
CA VAL A 68 2.58 13.37 5.23
C VAL A 68 4.02 13.91 5.30
N GLN A 69 4.43 14.76 4.35
CA GLN A 69 5.75 15.40 4.38
C GLN A 69 5.95 16.26 5.64
N THR A 70 4.91 16.96 6.08
CA THR A 70 4.96 17.74 7.33
C THR A 70 5.18 16.83 8.55
N CYS A 71 4.58 15.64 8.57
CA CYS A 71 4.80 14.64 9.62
C CYS A 71 6.23 14.09 9.59
N GLN A 72 6.73 13.76 8.39
CA GLN A 72 8.07 13.23 8.19
C GLN A 72 9.16 14.22 8.58
N THR A 73 9.01 15.50 8.19
CA THR A 73 9.92 16.58 8.59
C THR A 73 9.91 16.85 10.10
N SER A 74 8.82 16.48 10.80
CA SER A 74 8.74 16.51 12.26
C SER A 74 9.37 15.27 12.93
N GLY A 75 10.00 14.37 12.15
CA GLY A 75 10.67 13.17 12.63
C GLY A 75 9.73 12.00 12.91
N ARG A 76 8.55 11.95 12.28
CA ARG A 76 7.61 10.82 12.38
C ARG A 76 7.73 9.92 11.17
N ARG A 77 7.54 8.62 11.37
CA ARG A 77 7.44 7.66 10.27
C ARG A 77 6.00 7.56 9.80
N VAL A 78 5.79 7.53 8.49
CA VAL A 78 4.49 7.39 7.86
C VAL A 78 4.52 6.21 6.90
N LEU A 79 3.70 5.19 7.19
CA LEU A 79 3.65 3.95 6.44
C LEU A 79 2.31 3.80 5.71
N LEU A 80 2.27 2.99 4.65
CA LEU A 80 1.01 2.55 4.03
C LEU A 80 0.49 1.28 4.71
N SER A 81 -0.78 1.24 5.11
CA SER A 81 -1.43 -0.01 5.54
C SER A 81 -1.69 -0.90 4.33
N VAL A 82 -1.20 -2.13 4.36
CA VAL A 82 -1.46 -3.17 3.35
C VAL A 82 -2.15 -4.33 4.03
N LYS A 83 -3.48 -4.35 3.96
CA LYS A 83 -4.31 -5.27 4.74
C LYS A 83 -4.88 -6.39 3.89
N ALA A 84 -4.57 -7.61 4.28
CA ALA A 84 -5.15 -8.81 3.69
C ALA A 84 -6.60 -8.98 4.15
N ASP A 85 -7.45 -9.47 3.26
CA ASP A 85 -8.81 -9.88 3.62
C ASP A 85 -8.77 -11.18 4.46
N GLY A 86 -9.74 -11.37 5.35
CA GLY A 86 -9.85 -12.61 6.15
C GLY A 86 -10.47 -13.77 5.38
N LEU A 87 -10.47 -14.97 5.98
CA LEU A 87 -11.06 -16.19 5.38
C LEU A 87 -12.48 -15.99 4.86
N GLY A 88 -13.30 -15.17 5.52
CA GLY A 88 -14.67 -14.89 5.07
C GLY A 88 -14.77 -14.32 3.66
N ALA A 89 -13.79 -13.51 3.23
CA ALA A 89 -13.73 -12.98 1.86
C ALA A 89 -13.33 -14.04 0.83
N ALA A 90 -12.65 -15.10 1.28
CA ALA A 90 -12.34 -16.29 0.50
C ALA A 90 -13.42 -17.39 0.66
N GLY A 91 -14.60 -17.05 1.18
CA GLY A 91 -15.69 -18.01 1.42
C GLY A 91 -15.37 -19.09 2.46
N GLY A 92 -14.33 -18.91 3.27
CA GLY A 92 -13.82 -19.91 4.22
C GLY A 92 -12.72 -20.82 3.66
N ASN A 93 -12.30 -20.63 2.40
CA ASN A 93 -11.24 -21.43 1.79
C ASN A 93 -9.85 -21.01 2.33
N ALA A 94 -9.27 -21.82 3.23
CA ALA A 94 -7.92 -21.61 3.75
C ALA A 94 -6.81 -21.93 2.74
N ASP A 95 -7.13 -22.67 1.69
CA ASP A 95 -6.21 -23.05 0.61
C ASP A 95 -6.32 -22.11 -0.60
N PHE A 96 -6.93 -20.93 -0.42
CA PHE A 96 -7.11 -19.95 -1.49
C PHE A 96 -5.79 -19.68 -2.22
N GLY A 97 -5.84 -19.78 -3.55
CA GLY A 97 -4.71 -19.47 -4.43
C GLY A 97 -3.63 -20.56 -4.49
N ASP A 98 -3.70 -21.62 -3.68
CA ASP A 98 -2.75 -22.73 -3.74
C ASP A 98 -3.00 -23.55 -5.02
N PRO A 99 -2.03 -23.59 -5.97
CA PRO A 99 -2.20 -24.33 -7.21
C PRO A 99 -2.26 -25.85 -7.02
N ASN A 100 -1.88 -26.36 -5.84
CA ASN A 100 -1.95 -27.77 -5.51
C ASN A 100 -3.23 -28.15 -4.77
N SER A 101 -4.08 -27.19 -4.42
CA SER A 101 -5.35 -27.44 -3.73
C SER A 101 -6.46 -27.80 -4.71
N ASP A 102 -7.33 -28.73 -4.31
CA ASP A 102 -8.51 -29.06 -5.11
C ASP A 102 -9.51 -27.89 -5.10
N ALA A 103 -9.98 -27.52 -6.29
CA ALA A 103 -10.98 -26.45 -6.47
C ALA A 103 -12.34 -26.75 -5.80
N THR A 104 -12.62 -28.02 -5.46
CA THR A 104 -13.89 -28.45 -4.86
C THR A 104 -13.76 -28.57 -3.34
N PRO A 105 -14.78 -28.19 -2.53
CA PRO A 105 -16.14 -27.79 -2.92
C PRO A 105 -16.30 -26.29 -3.23
N TRP A 106 -15.22 -25.52 -3.15
CA TRP A 106 -15.24 -24.05 -3.28
C TRP A 106 -15.60 -23.56 -4.69
N GLY A 107 -15.58 -24.46 -5.68
CA GLY A 107 -16.00 -24.22 -7.07
C GLY A 107 -15.02 -23.36 -7.86
N GLY A 108 -15.39 -23.01 -9.10
CA GLY A 108 -14.65 -22.05 -9.94
C GLY A 108 -14.60 -20.62 -9.40
N TYR A 109 -15.04 -20.38 -8.15
CA TYR A 109 -15.00 -19.08 -7.50
C TYR A 109 -13.57 -18.56 -7.36
N PHE A 110 -12.59 -19.45 -7.17
CA PHE A 110 -11.19 -19.09 -6.88
C PHE A 110 -10.14 -20.05 -7.48
N ALA A 111 -10.56 -21.00 -8.33
CA ALA A 111 -9.64 -21.94 -8.97
C ALA A 111 -8.91 -21.29 -10.15
N ASN A 112 -7.58 -21.37 -10.19
CA ASN A 112 -6.70 -21.02 -11.32
C ASN A 112 -7.01 -19.67 -12.00
N GLY A 113 -7.17 -18.63 -11.17
CA GLY A 113 -7.32 -17.25 -11.62
C GLY A 113 -8.60 -16.97 -12.41
N SER A 114 -9.62 -17.82 -12.29
CA SER A 114 -10.97 -17.49 -12.76
C SER A 114 -11.40 -16.12 -12.24
N ALA A 115 -11.95 -15.26 -13.11
CA ALA A 115 -12.48 -13.97 -12.68
C ALA A 115 -13.55 -14.20 -11.61
N PRO A 116 -13.64 -13.35 -10.56
CA PRO A 116 -14.68 -13.48 -9.56
C PRO A 116 -16.06 -13.46 -10.26
N ALA A 117 -17.02 -14.21 -9.73
CA ALA A 117 -18.38 -14.19 -10.25
C ALA A 117 -18.91 -12.76 -10.34
N GLN A 118 -19.77 -12.46 -11.33
CA GLN A 118 -20.28 -11.11 -11.54
C GLN A 118 -20.87 -10.53 -10.24
N GLY A 119 -20.36 -9.36 -9.83
CA GLY A 119 -20.77 -8.67 -8.61
C GLY A 119 -19.97 -9.02 -7.35
N LEU A 120 -19.03 -9.97 -7.41
CA LEU A 120 -18.09 -10.24 -6.32
C LEU A 120 -16.74 -9.56 -6.60
N LEU A 121 -16.18 -8.94 -5.56
CA LEU A 121 -14.85 -8.35 -5.61
C LEU A 121 -13.81 -9.43 -5.29
N PHE A 122 -12.70 -9.43 -6.03
CA PHE A 122 -11.57 -10.28 -5.70
C PHE A 122 -10.99 -9.86 -4.33
N PRO A 123 -10.74 -10.82 -3.41
CA PRO A 123 -10.24 -10.48 -2.09
C PRO A 123 -8.80 -9.94 -2.16
N ASN A 124 -8.37 -9.18 -1.16
CA ASN A 124 -6.99 -8.72 -1.03
C ASN A 124 -6.07 -9.88 -0.61
N LEU A 125 -5.90 -10.84 -1.52
CA LEU A 125 -5.14 -12.09 -1.41
C LEU A 125 -4.39 -12.34 -2.72
N PHE A 126 -3.54 -13.37 -2.76
CA PHE A 126 -2.72 -13.68 -3.94
C PHE A 126 -3.11 -15.02 -4.57
N ASP A 127 -2.92 -15.12 -5.88
CA ASP A 127 -3.06 -16.36 -6.66
C ASP A 127 -2.02 -16.37 -7.79
N GLU A 128 -2.12 -17.31 -8.73
CA GLU A 128 -1.18 -17.41 -9.86
C GLU A 128 -1.20 -16.19 -10.80
N ARG A 129 -2.32 -15.47 -10.90
CA ARG A 129 -2.46 -14.28 -11.75
C ARG A 129 -2.11 -13.00 -10.99
N HIS A 130 -2.32 -13.02 -9.68
CA HIS A 130 -2.09 -11.92 -8.77
C HIS A 130 -0.87 -12.23 -7.92
N ILE A 131 0.31 -12.02 -8.50
CA ILE A 131 1.58 -12.38 -7.88
C ILE A 131 2.06 -11.29 -6.90
N PRO A 132 2.59 -11.67 -5.71
CA PRO A 132 3.10 -10.71 -4.71
C PRO A 132 4.13 -9.74 -5.26
N SER A 133 5.04 -10.20 -6.13
CA SER A 133 6.13 -9.38 -6.65
C SER A 133 5.64 -8.25 -7.58
N ALA A 134 4.65 -8.53 -8.44
CA ALA A 134 4.06 -7.49 -9.29
C ALA A 134 3.29 -6.45 -8.44
N PHE A 135 2.61 -6.91 -7.39
CA PHE A 135 1.94 -6.02 -6.46
C PHE A 135 2.93 -5.15 -5.66
N ALA A 136 4.03 -5.73 -5.16
CA ALA A 136 5.12 -5.00 -4.51
C ALA A 136 5.67 -3.89 -5.40
N LEU A 137 5.99 -4.20 -6.66
CA LEU A 137 6.46 -3.22 -7.64
C LEU A 137 5.47 -2.08 -7.85
N THR A 138 4.18 -2.41 -7.92
CA THR A 138 3.11 -1.42 -8.10
C THR A 138 3.01 -0.49 -6.89
N LEU A 139 2.97 -1.05 -5.68
CA LEU A 139 2.95 -0.25 -4.45
C LEU A 139 4.20 0.62 -4.29
N PHE A 140 5.37 0.05 -4.56
CA PHE A 140 6.64 0.77 -4.45
C PHE A 140 6.75 1.91 -5.48
N SER A 141 6.22 1.73 -6.69
CA SER A 141 6.17 2.79 -7.71
C SER A 141 5.21 3.92 -7.30
N LEU A 142 4.05 3.57 -6.75
CA LEU A 142 3.02 4.54 -6.37
C LEU A 142 3.35 5.32 -5.09
N PHE A 143 4.01 4.69 -4.12
CA PHE A 143 4.16 5.23 -2.76
C PHE A 143 5.60 5.24 -2.23
N GLY A 144 6.54 4.52 -2.85
CA GLY A 144 7.93 4.42 -2.42
C GLY A 144 8.88 5.35 -3.18
N GLU A 145 10.18 5.14 -2.97
CA GLU A 145 11.28 5.84 -3.69
C GLU A 145 11.41 5.41 -5.16
N GLY A 146 10.64 4.41 -5.58
CA GLY A 146 10.64 3.90 -6.95
C GLY A 146 10.50 5.03 -7.97
N LYS A 147 11.53 5.16 -8.82
CA LYS A 147 11.48 5.90 -10.10
C LYS A 147 11.32 4.96 -11.29
N THR A 148 11.50 3.65 -11.04
CA THR A 148 11.41 2.55 -11.99
C THR A 148 9.95 2.16 -12.22
N GLU A 149 9.20 3.05 -12.85
CA GLU A 149 7.97 2.63 -13.50
C GLU A 149 8.34 1.89 -14.79
N ARG A 150 7.89 0.63 -14.89
CA ARG A 150 7.96 -0.17 -16.10
C ARG A 150 7.17 0.51 -17.23
N ALA A 151 7.84 0.85 -18.32
CA ALA A 151 7.27 1.61 -19.44
C ALA A 151 6.09 0.90 -20.15
N ASP A 152 5.99 -0.42 -20.01
CA ASP A 152 4.93 -1.29 -20.56
C ASP A 152 3.66 -1.34 -19.70
N LEU A 153 3.68 -0.75 -18.50
CA LEU A 153 2.53 -0.64 -17.59
C LEU A 153 1.99 0.81 -17.53
N ARG A 154 2.14 1.59 -18.60
CA ARG A 154 1.77 3.02 -18.72
C ARG A 154 0.73 3.22 -19.84
N PRO A 155 -0.14 4.25 -19.80
CA PRO A 155 0.20 5.64 -19.40
C PRO A 155 -0.80 6.30 -18.44
N LEU A 156 -0.40 7.30 -17.65
CA LEU A 156 -1.23 8.49 -17.33
C LEU A 156 -0.33 9.74 -17.22
N GLY A 157 -0.91 10.94 -17.34
CA GLY A 157 -0.23 12.23 -17.27
C GLY A 157 -1.22 13.38 -17.02
N PRO A 158 -0.82 14.66 -17.00
CA PRO A 158 -1.74 15.80 -16.87
C PRO A 158 -2.64 15.97 -18.10
N ASP A 159 -3.78 16.64 -17.94
CA ASP A 159 -4.76 16.87 -19.02
C ASP A 159 -4.21 17.75 -20.17
N THR A 160 -3.22 18.60 -19.88
CA THR A 160 -2.43 19.33 -20.89
C THR A 160 -1.05 18.69 -21.04
N PRO A 161 -0.60 18.35 -22.27
CA PRO A 161 0.77 17.95 -22.49
C PRO A 161 1.71 19.09 -22.08
N ALA A 162 2.70 18.80 -21.23
CA ALA A 162 3.81 19.72 -21.02
C ALA A 162 4.59 19.87 -22.34
N GLU A 163 5.06 21.08 -22.65
CA GLU A 163 5.81 21.38 -23.88
C GLU A 163 7.06 20.51 -24.06
N ASP A 164 7.56 19.90 -22.96
CA ASP A 164 8.74 19.05 -22.94
C ASP A 164 8.46 17.52 -23.04
N GLY A 165 7.23 17.11 -23.32
CA GLY A 165 6.93 15.72 -23.67
C GLY A 165 6.79 14.77 -22.48
N ILE A 166 5.54 14.33 -22.26
CA ILE A 166 5.12 13.23 -21.37
C ILE A 166 5.43 13.48 -19.88
N ASN A 167 4.59 14.28 -19.21
CA ASN A 167 4.50 14.22 -17.76
C ASN A 167 3.70 12.98 -17.35
N TRP A 168 4.25 12.20 -16.43
CA TRP A 168 3.77 10.88 -16.01
C TRP A 168 2.65 10.98 -14.96
N VAL A 169 2.13 9.84 -14.52
CA VAL A 169 1.01 9.75 -13.58
C VAL A 169 1.48 10.37 -12.27
N ALA A 170 0.80 11.42 -11.80
CA ALA A 170 1.02 11.91 -10.45
C ALA A 170 0.82 10.79 -9.43
N LYS A 171 1.88 10.45 -8.67
CA LYS A 171 1.77 9.59 -7.48
C LYS A 171 0.54 10.04 -6.66
N PRO A 172 -0.23 9.12 -6.06
CA PRO A 172 -1.44 9.50 -5.35
C PRO A 172 -1.20 10.58 -4.30
N LEU A 173 -0.06 10.55 -3.60
CA LEU A 173 0.31 11.55 -2.59
C LEU A 173 1.06 12.77 -3.16
N GLY A 174 1.34 12.81 -4.46
CA GLY A 174 2.20 13.79 -5.10
C GLY A 174 3.60 13.25 -5.39
N GLU A 175 4.23 13.76 -6.45
CA GLU A 175 5.47 13.22 -7.02
C GLU A 175 6.64 13.16 -6.04
N GLU A 176 6.75 14.19 -5.20
CA GLU A 176 7.84 14.34 -4.23
C GLU A 176 7.56 13.61 -2.90
N VAL A 177 6.39 12.98 -2.75
CA VAL A 177 6.01 12.31 -1.51
C VAL A 177 6.37 10.84 -1.60
N VAL A 178 7.26 10.43 -0.70
CA VAL A 178 7.68 9.04 -0.51
C VAL A 178 7.30 8.64 0.90
N LEU A 179 6.62 7.51 1.05
CA LEU A 179 6.33 6.95 2.37
C LEU A 179 7.56 6.29 2.96
N ASP A 180 7.66 6.30 4.29
CA ASP A 180 8.73 5.63 5.03
C ASP A 180 8.56 4.10 5.04
N GLY A 181 7.60 3.55 4.30
CA GLY A 181 7.46 2.11 4.08
C GLY A 181 6.02 1.59 4.17
N PHE A 182 5.89 0.31 4.51
CA PHE A 182 4.65 -0.46 4.39
C PHE A 182 4.38 -1.26 5.67
N ASP A 183 3.15 -1.22 6.16
CA ASP A 183 2.66 -2.00 7.30
C ASP A 183 1.73 -3.10 6.78
N VAL A 184 2.28 -4.28 6.56
CA VAL A 184 1.57 -5.44 6.01
C VAL A 184 0.87 -6.19 7.13
N GLN A 185 -0.46 -6.19 7.09
CA GLN A 185 -1.33 -6.73 8.14
C GLN A 185 -2.06 -7.97 7.64
N VAL A 186 -1.67 -9.13 8.15
CA VAL A 186 -2.24 -10.43 7.74
C VAL A 186 -3.09 -11.02 8.88
N PRO A 187 -4.37 -11.36 8.62
CA PRO A 187 -5.20 -12.14 9.55
C PRO A 187 -4.50 -13.43 9.98
N ARG A 188 -4.61 -13.78 11.27
CA ARG A 188 -4.00 -15.00 11.81
C ARG A 188 -4.53 -16.30 11.18
N ASP A 189 -5.74 -16.24 10.63
CA ASP A 189 -6.35 -17.41 9.99
C ASP A 189 -5.56 -17.87 8.76
N TRP A 190 -4.67 -17.03 8.22
CA TRP A 190 -3.75 -17.39 7.15
C TRP A 190 -2.43 -17.99 7.62
N GLN A 191 -2.18 -18.05 8.94
CA GLN A 191 -0.96 -18.64 9.47
C GLN A 191 -0.91 -20.14 9.16
N GLY A 192 0.21 -20.61 8.60
CA GLY A 192 0.44 -21.97 8.14
C GLY A 192 -0.14 -22.28 6.76
N THR A 193 -0.72 -21.29 6.05
CA THR A 193 -1.38 -21.49 4.75
C THR A 193 -0.54 -20.99 3.59
N TYR A 194 -0.99 -21.27 2.36
CA TYR A 194 -0.40 -20.71 1.14
C TYR A 194 -0.32 -19.17 1.16
N GLN A 195 -1.35 -18.51 1.69
CA GLN A 195 -1.37 -17.04 1.75
C GLN A 195 -0.28 -16.47 2.67
N GLU A 196 0.10 -17.14 3.77
CA GLU A 196 1.25 -16.71 4.58
C GLU A 196 2.51 -16.62 3.72
N GLY A 197 2.80 -17.67 2.94
CA GLY A 197 3.93 -17.68 2.02
C GLY A 197 3.90 -16.50 1.04
N LYS A 198 2.72 -16.19 0.48
CA LYS A 198 2.56 -15.08 -0.45
C LYS A 198 2.71 -13.70 0.17
N PHE A 199 2.24 -13.50 1.40
CA PHE A 199 2.50 -12.25 2.10
C PHE A 199 3.96 -12.12 2.56
N ASN A 200 4.63 -13.23 2.88
CA ASN A 200 6.08 -13.23 3.12
C ASN A 200 6.85 -12.84 1.85
N ASP A 201 6.46 -13.38 0.69
CA ASP A 201 7.03 -13.01 -0.62
C ASP A 201 6.83 -11.51 -0.91
N LEU A 202 5.64 -10.97 -0.62
CA LEU A 202 5.35 -9.53 -0.75
C LEU A 202 6.31 -8.69 0.10
N VAL A 203 6.42 -9.02 1.39
CA VAL A 203 7.25 -8.29 2.36
C VAL A 203 8.72 -8.35 1.96
N SER A 204 9.21 -9.53 1.59
CA SER A 204 10.59 -9.71 1.09
C SER A 204 10.83 -8.82 -0.12
N ARG A 205 9.93 -8.83 -1.10
CA ARG A 205 10.11 -8.04 -2.32
C ARG A 205 10.05 -6.53 -2.08
N LEU A 206 9.18 -6.06 -1.19
CA LEU A 206 9.14 -4.65 -0.78
C LEU A 206 10.45 -4.23 -0.09
N GLY A 207 11.02 -5.11 0.74
CA GLY A 207 12.33 -4.89 1.36
C GLY A 207 13.46 -4.79 0.34
N GLU A 208 13.53 -5.74 -0.61
CA GLU A 208 14.51 -5.70 -1.71
C GLU A 208 14.41 -4.41 -2.53
N LEU A 209 13.20 -3.98 -2.89
CA LEU A 209 12.99 -2.74 -3.65
C LEU A 209 13.47 -1.51 -2.89
N ASN A 210 13.25 -1.49 -1.58
CA ASN A 210 13.74 -0.42 -0.71
C ASN A 210 15.28 -0.40 -0.65
N ASP A 211 15.91 -1.56 -0.50
CA ASP A 211 17.37 -1.69 -0.48
C ASP A 211 18.01 -1.29 -1.82
N GLU A 212 17.40 -1.71 -2.94
CA GLU A 212 17.79 -1.33 -4.30
C GLU A 212 17.72 0.20 -4.47
N ALA A 213 16.60 0.82 -4.08
CA ALA A 213 16.42 2.27 -4.19
C ALA A 213 17.41 3.03 -3.30
N TRP A 214 17.60 2.58 -2.06
CA TRP A 214 18.54 3.18 -1.11
C TRP A 214 19.98 3.13 -1.62
N THR A 215 20.39 1.99 -2.17
CA THR A 215 21.72 1.83 -2.78
C THR A 215 21.88 2.76 -3.98
N SER A 216 20.87 2.85 -4.84
CA SER A 216 20.89 3.68 -6.04
C SER A 216 20.94 5.18 -5.75
N SER A 217 20.36 5.63 -4.64
CA SER A 217 20.38 7.03 -4.19
C SER A 217 21.67 7.41 -3.45
N GLY A 218 22.63 6.48 -3.34
CA GLY A 218 23.90 6.69 -2.65
C GLY A 218 23.81 6.58 -1.13
N GLY A 219 22.69 6.05 -0.62
CA GLY A 219 22.51 5.75 0.78
C GLY A 219 23.51 4.71 1.29
N LYS A 220 23.91 4.84 2.55
CA LYS A 220 24.78 3.87 3.24
C LYS A 220 24.08 3.39 4.50
N LYS A 221 24.02 2.07 4.69
CA LYS A 221 23.59 1.45 5.96
C LYS A 221 24.49 1.95 7.09
N GLY A 222 23.89 2.42 8.18
CA GLY A 222 24.52 3.11 9.31
C GLY A 222 24.91 4.57 9.06
N GLY A 223 24.55 5.15 7.91
CA GLY A 223 24.90 6.52 7.51
C GLY A 223 23.92 7.60 8.00
N ALA A 224 24.24 8.87 7.73
CA ALA A 224 23.33 9.97 8.01
C ALA A 224 22.04 9.83 7.18
N GLY A 225 20.88 9.74 7.85
CA GLY A 225 19.59 9.47 7.22
C GLY A 225 19.18 7.99 7.19
N ASP A 226 20.02 7.09 7.72
CA ASP A 226 19.61 5.73 8.04
C ASP A 226 18.69 5.76 9.28
N LEU A 227 17.47 5.25 9.12
CA LEU A 227 16.49 5.18 10.20
C LEU A 227 16.72 3.97 11.11
N GLY A 228 17.79 3.21 10.89
CA GLY A 228 18.16 2.02 11.67
C GLY A 228 17.48 0.76 11.16
N VAL A 229 18.14 -0.38 11.38
CA VAL A 229 17.83 -1.71 10.80
C VAL A 229 17.13 -1.62 9.43
N ASP A 230 17.91 -1.09 8.48
CA ASP A 230 17.76 -1.21 7.02
C ASP A 230 17.10 -0.04 6.24
N GLY A 231 17.61 1.19 6.43
CA GLY A 231 17.47 2.28 5.44
C GLY A 231 16.23 3.16 5.59
N LYS A 232 15.99 4.04 4.58
CA LYS A 232 14.93 5.06 4.60
C LYS A 232 13.50 4.51 4.56
N GLY A 233 13.31 3.24 4.21
CA GLY A 233 12.02 2.58 4.25
C GLY A 233 11.99 1.39 5.19
N VAL A 234 10.89 1.23 5.92
CA VAL A 234 10.66 0.15 6.86
C VAL A 234 9.44 -0.64 6.41
N VAL A 235 9.65 -1.92 6.14
CA VAL A 235 8.55 -2.85 5.87
C VAL A 235 8.29 -3.62 7.16
N PHE A 236 7.13 -3.39 7.77
CA PHE A 236 6.67 -4.17 8.91
C PHE A 236 5.69 -5.24 8.43
N GLN A 237 5.85 -6.46 8.94
CA GLN A 237 4.83 -7.49 8.84
C GLN A 237 4.30 -7.80 10.23
N GLY A 238 2.98 -7.71 10.39
CA GLY A 238 2.30 -8.00 11.64
C GLY A 238 1.16 -9.00 11.45
N TRP A 239 1.09 -10.00 12.33
CA TRP A 239 -0.10 -10.82 12.50
C TRP A 239 -1.17 -10.04 13.25
N ASN A 240 -2.41 -10.00 12.73
CA ASN A 240 -3.55 -9.40 13.43
C ASN A 240 -3.93 -10.24 14.69
N LYS A 241 -3.22 -10.04 15.80
CA LYS A 241 -3.82 -9.93 17.15
C LYS A 241 -3.27 -8.65 17.75
N LYS A 242 -4.16 -7.88 18.40
CA LYS A 242 -3.87 -6.74 19.29
C LYS A 242 -2.38 -6.67 19.62
N ARG A 243 -1.63 -5.74 19.01
CA ARG A 243 -0.21 -5.49 19.34
C ARG A 243 -0.12 -5.41 20.87
N SER A 244 0.45 -6.43 21.50
CA SER A 244 0.30 -6.62 22.95
C SER A 244 1.36 -5.89 23.77
N VAL A 245 2.07 -4.91 23.20
CA VAL A 245 3.13 -4.18 23.95
C VAL A 245 3.20 -2.68 23.63
N GLN A 246 2.47 -2.15 22.64
CA GLN A 246 2.46 -0.71 22.33
C GLN A 246 1.03 -0.21 22.16
N ARG A 247 0.74 0.98 22.70
CA ARG A 247 -0.62 1.54 22.72
C ARG A 247 -0.98 2.04 21.31
N VAL A 248 -1.53 1.15 20.48
CA VAL A 248 -2.11 1.52 19.19
C VAL A 248 -3.42 2.26 19.44
N MET A 249 -3.49 3.54 19.09
CA MET A 249 -4.71 4.33 19.19
C MET A 249 -5.24 4.64 17.79
N LEU A 250 -6.56 4.51 17.63
CA LEU A 250 -7.26 5.02 16.44
C LEU A 250 -7.60 6.49 16.69
N VAL A 251 -6.90 7.39 15.99
CA VAL A 251 -7.18 8.84 16.08
C VAL A 251 -7.56 9.30 14.69
N GLY A 252 -8.79 9.79 14.49
CA GLY A 252 -9.23 10.31 13.19
C GLY A 252 -9.22 9.30 12.04
N GLY A 253 -9.27 8.00 12.35
CA GLY A 253 -9.17 6.91 11.37
C GLY A 253 -7.75 6.38 11.14
N PHE A 254 -6.72 6.97 11.74
CA PHE A 254 -5.33 6.52 11.62
C PHE A 254 -4.95 5.54 12.73
N GLU A 255 -4.13 4.54 12.40
CA GLU A 255 -3.45 3.72 13.41
C GLU A 255 -2.15 4.40 13.82
N VAL A 256 -2.03 4.73 15.11
CA VAL A 256 -0.92 5.49 15.66
C VAL A 256 -0.16 4.64 16.66
N LEU A 257 1.16 4.56 16.51
CA LEU A 257 2.05 3.93 17.49
C LEU A 257 2.59 4.99 18.45
N VAL A 258 2.23 4.81 19.72
CA VAL A 258 2.59 5.69 20.85
C VAL A 258 3.48 4.91 21.83
N GLU A 259 4.54 5.56 22.31
CA GLU A 259 5.36 5.10 23.44
C GLU A 259 5.00 5.82 24.74
#